data_AF-A0A8E5HI98-F1
#
_entry.id   AF-A0A8E5HI98-F1
#
_cell.length_a   1.000
_cell.length_b   1.000
_cell.length_c   1.000
_cell.angle_alpha   90.00
_cell.angle_beta   90.00
_cell.angle_gamma   90.00
#
_symmetry.space_group_name_H-M   'P 1'
#
loop_
_entity.id
_entity.type
_entity.pdbx_description
1 polymer ?
#
loop_
_entity_poly.entity_id
_entity_poly.type
_entity_poly.pdbx_seq_one_letter_code
_entity_poly.pdbx_strand_id
1 'polypeptide(L)'
;MSLSNEALYKLAREIEIQAVAAQQQISLARSQISAKQREQRLVRLTLGEIDSLSEGAVVYEGVGKMFALLSLPALRQKLEGQTNELDSDIKRLNQRLLYLETTHKNSRDHIEQMLRTC
;
A
#
# COMPACT_ATOMS: atom_id res chain seq x y z
N MET A 1 1.99 -17.75 40.79
CA MET A 1 2.93 -18.54 39.97
C MET A 1 3.91 -17.55 39.37
N SER A 2 5.05 -17.31 40.02
CA SER A 2 6.09 -16.40 39.52
C SER A 2 6.74 -17.03 38.30
N LEU A 3 6.50 -16.48 37.10
CA LEU A 3 7.35 -16.79 35.95
C LEU A 3 8.81 -16.58 36.36
N SER A 4 9.69 -17.53 36.03
CA SER A 4 11.11 -17.34 36.30
C SER A 4 11.59 -16.09 35.54
N ASN A 5 12.41 -15.26 36.17
CA ASN A 5 12.91 -14.02 35.56
C ASN A 5 13.50 -14.28 34.16
N GLU A 6 14.16 -15.42 33.96
CA GLU A 6 14.72 -15.84 32.67
C GLU A 6 13.67 -16.06 31.57
N ALA A 7 12.49 -16.60 31.92
CA ALA A 7 11.39 -16.79 30.98
C ALA A 7 10.79 -15.43 30.55
N LEU A 8 10.71 -14.47 31.47
CA LEU A 8 10.28 -13.10 31.16
C LEU A 8 11.27 -12.40 30.23
N TYR A 9 12.58 -12.54 30.47
CA TYR A 9 13.61 -11.97 29.57
C TYR A 9 13.57 -12.57 28.16
N LYS A 10 13.40 -13.90 28.04
CA LYS A 10 13.27 -14.55 26.72
C LYS A 10 12.02 -14.08 25.98
N LEU A 11 10.88 -14.03 26.68
CA LEU A 11 9.62 -13.55 26.11
C LEU A 11 9.74 -12.09 25.63
N ALA A 12 10.30 -11.20 26.45
CA ALA A 12 10.50 -9.78 26.11
C ALA A 12 11.38 -9.62 24.85
N ARG A 13 12.42 -10.44 24.70
CA ARG A 13 13.31 -10.41 23.53
C ARG A 13 12.60 -10.89 22.25
N GLU A 14 11.81 -11.96 22.33
CA GLU A 14 11.03 -12.45 21.18
C GLU A 14 9.99 -11.41 20.73
N ILE A 15 9.36 -10.75 21.70
CA ILE A 15 8.47 -9.62 21.51
C ILE A 15 9.16 -8.46 20.78
N GLU A 16 10.36 -8.06 21.19
CA GLU A 16 11.09 -6.97 20.54
C GLU A 16 11.39 -7.30 19.07
N ILE A 17 11.79 -8.54 18.79
CA ILE A 17 12.05 -9.01 17.42
C ILE A 17 10.78 -8.92 16.57
N GLN A 18 9.64 -9.38 17.10
CA GLN A 18 8.35 -9.28 16.41
C GLN A 18 7.91 -7.84 16.20
N ALA A 19 8.14 -6.95 17.18
CA ALA A 19 7.82 -5.54 17.09
C ALA A 19 8.61 -4.85 15.96
N VAL A 20 9.92 -5.13 15.85
CA VAL A 20 10.77 -4.61 14.78
C VAL A 20 10.31 -5.14 13.41
N ALA A 21 10.03 -6.44 13.30
CA ALA A 21 9.55 -7.03 12.05
C ALA A 21 8.21 -6.43 11.61
N ALA A 22 7.26 -6.24 12.53
CA ALA A 22 5.99 -5.57 12.25
C ALA A 22 6.18 -4.13 11.77
N GLN A 23 7.06 -3.36 12.42
CA GLN A 23 7.36 -1.99 12.03
C GLN A 23 7.96 -1.89 10.62
N GLN A 24 8.82 -2.85 10.24
CA GLN A 24 9.36 -2.95 8.88
C GLN A 24 8.25 -3.22 7.86
N GLN A 25 7.34 -4.16 8.15
CA GLN A 25 6.22 -4.46 7.25
C GLN A 25 5.26 -3.26 7.09
N ILE A 26 4.99 -2.52 8.17
CA ILE A 26 4.21 -1.29 8.12
C ILE A 26 4.88 -0.25 7.21
N SER A 27 6.19 -0.06 7.35
CA SER A 27 6.96 0.88 6.52
C SER A 27 6.91 0.50 5.04
N LEU A 28 7.08 -0.80 4.73
CA LEU A 28 6.97 -1.31 3.36
C LEU A 28 5.58 -1.10 2.76
N ALA A 29 4.52 -1.42 3.52
CA ALA A 29 3.15 -1.22 3.07
C ALA A 29 2.85 0.26 2.79
N ARG A 30 3.29 1.18 3.65
CA ARG A 30 3.16 2.64 3.44
C ARG A 30 3.89 3.10 2.17
N SER A 31 5.09 2.60 1.94
CA SER A 31 5.86 2.93 0.72
C SER A 31 5.15 2.44 -0.54
N GLN A 32 4.62 1.21 -0.52
CA GLN A 32 3.83 0.66 -1.63
C GLN A 32 2.56 1.48 -1.91
N ILE A 33 1.83 1.87 -0.86
CA ILE A 33 0.64 2.73 -0.99
C ILE A 33 1.01 4.07 -1.64
N SER A 34 2.08 4.73 -1.16
CA SER A 34 2.54 6.00 -1.71
C SER A 34 2.96 5.88 -3.19
N ALA A 35 3.64 4.79 -3.56
CA ALA A 35 3.98 4.51 -4.94
C ALA A 35 2.73 4.37 -5.83
N LYS A 36 1.74 3.58 -5.38
CA LYS A 36 0.49 3.34 -6.11
C LYS A 36 -0.40 4.59 -6.20
N GLN A 37 -0.44 5.41 -5.16
CA GLN A 37 -1.15 6.69 -5.18
C GLN A 37 -0.53 7.69 -6.19
N ARG A 38 0.80 7.71 -6.31
CA ARG A 38 1.49 8.52 -7.34
C ARG A 38 1.15 8.04 -8.74
N GLU A 39 1.19 6.73 -8.97
CA GLU A 39 0.79 6.11 -10.24
C GLU A 39 -0.66 6.45 -10.60
N GLN A 40 -1.58 6.30 -9.65
CA GLN A 40 -2.98 6.65 -9.83
C GLN A 40 -3.18 8.13 -10.18
N ARG A 41 -2.44 9.03 -9.51
CA ARG A 41 -2.50 10.46 -9.79
C ARG A 41 -2.06 10.76 -11.22
N LEU A 42 -1.01 10.10 -11.70
CA LEU A 42 -0.53 10.26 -13.08
C LEU A 42 -1.62 9.85 -14.09
N VAL A 43 -2.20 8.66 -13.93
CA VAL A 43 -3.26 8.16 -14.82
C VAL A 43 -4.48 9.08 -14.82
N ARG A 44 -4.90 9.58 -13.65
CA ARG A 44 -6.02 10.53 -13.53
C ARG A 44 -5.73 11.87 -14.22
N LEU A 45 -4.50 12.37 -14.14
CA LEU A 45 -4.09 13.58 -14.87
C LEU A 45 -4.12 13.33 -16.38
N THR A 46 -3.59 12.19 -16.85
CA THR A 46 -3.64 11.81 -18.27
C THR A 46 -5.09 11.68 -18.77
N LEU A 47 -6.00 11.12 -17.98
CA LEU A 47 -7.43 11.11 -18.31
C LEU A 47 -7.99 12.54 -18.47
N GLY A 48 -7.67 13.44 -17.54
CA GLY A 48 -8.09 14.84 -17.63
C GLY A 48 -7.54 15.57 -18.85
N GLU A 49 -6.29 15.28 -19.25
CA GLU A 49 -5.69 15.81 -20.48
C GLU A 49 -6.39 15.27 -21.72
N ILE A 50 -6.69 13.97 -21.76
CA ILE A 50 -7.39 13.33 -22.89
C ILE A 50 -8.81 13.88 -23.05
N ASP A 51 -9.49 14.19 -21.95
CA ASP A 51 -10.84 14.78 -21.96
C ASP A 51 -10.89 16.17 -22.60
N SER A 52 -9.75 16.86 -22.67
CA SER A 52 -9.63 18.16 -23.33
C SER A 52 -9.39 18.06 -24.84
N LEU A 53 -9.15 16.85 -25.37
CA LEU A 53 -8.88 16.63 -26.79
C LEU A 53 -10.17 16.58 -27.61
N SER A 54 -10.11 17.07 -28.85
CA SER A 54 -11.20 16.93 -29.82
C SER A 54 -11.43 15.46 -30.19
N GLU A 55 -12.67 15.07 -30.51
CA GLU A 55 -13.03 13.67 -30.87
C GLU A 55 -12.23 13.10 -32.06
N GLY A 56 -11.74 13.95 -32.97
CA GLY A 56 -10.89 13.56 -34.11
C GLY A 56 -9.38 13.52 -33.83
N ALA A 57 -8.96 13.68 -32.57
CA ALA A 57 -7.54 13.71 -32.21
C ALA A 57 -6.89 12.34 -32.46
N VAL A 58 -5.77 12.37 -33.19
CA VAL A 58 -4.93 11.19 -33.41
C VAL A 58 -4.09 10.96 -32.15
N VAL A 59 -4.26 9.81 -31.51
CA VAL A 59 -3.52 9.46 -30.29
C VAL A 59 -2.66 8.22 -30.50
N TYR A 60 -1.52 8.20 -29.82
CA TYR A 60 -0.58 7.10 -29.87
C TYR A 60 -0.26 6.61 -28.46
N GLU A 61 -0.19 5.30 -28.29
CA GLU A 61 0.23 4.68 -27.04
C GLU A 61 1.67 4.17 -27.14
N GLY A 62 2.47 4.42 -26.10
CA GLY A 62 3.82 3.87 -26.00
C GLY A 62 3.81 2.36 -25.74
N VAL A 63 4.47 1.59 -26.61
CA VAL A 63 4.69 0.15 -26.48
C VAL A 63 6.20 -0.10 -26.51
N GLY A 64 6.83 -0.06 -25.33
CA GLY A 64 8.28 -0.15 -25.19
C GLY A 64 8.99 1.04 -25.82
N LYS A 65 9.70 0.82 -26.95
CA LYS A 65 10.39 1.87 -27.72
C LYS A 65 9.59 2.38 -28.93
N MET A 66 8.39 1.85 -29.14
CA MET A 66 7.52 2.19 -30.28
C MET A 66 6.28 2.94 -29.80
N PHE A 67 5.61 3.62 -30.73
CA PHE A 67 4.31 4.24 -30.51
C PHE A 67 3.30 3.60 -31.47
N ALA A 68 2.22 3.04 -30.93
CA ALA A 68 1.16 2.40 -31.70
C ALA A 68 -0.05 3.33 -31.77
N LEU A 69 -0.66 3.44 -32.95
CA LEU A 69 -1.90 4.19 -33.13
C LEU A 69 -3.02 3.53 -32.32
N LEU A 70 -3.77 4.34 -31.57
CA LEU A 70 -4.91 3.88 -30.78
C LEU A 70 -6.07 4.87 -30.96
N SER A 71 -7.32 4.41 -30.81
CA SER A 71 -8.46 5.31 -30.80
C SER A 71 -8.61 5.98 -29.43
N LEU A 72 -9.05 7.24 -29.42
CA LEU A 72 -9.34 7.99 -28.19
C LEU A 72 -10.25 7.23 -27.20
N PRO A 73 -11.39 6.63 -27.63
CA PRO A 73 -12.24 5.87 -26.70
C PRO A 73 -11.55 4.61 -26.14
N ALA A 74 -10.73 3.91 -26.93
CA ALA A 74 -10.01 2.74 -26.45
C ALA A 74 -8.93 3.13 -25.42
N LEU A 75 -8.22 4.24 -25.66
CA LEU A 75 -7.26 4.79 -24.70
C LEU A 75 -7.94 5.18 -23.38
N ARG A 76 -9.08 5.88 -23.47
CA ARG A 76 -9.88 6.26 -22.29
C ARG A 76 -10.31 5.04 -21.47
N GLN A 77 -10.90 4.04 -22.12
CA GLN A 77 -11.34 2.81 -21.46
C GLN A 77 -10.17 2.10 -20.76
N LYS A 78 -8.99 2.07 -21.39
CA LYS A 78 -7.78 1.47 -20.82
C LYS A 78 -7.33 2.21 -19.55
N LEU A 79 -7.26 3.54 -19.59
CA LEU A 79 -6.83 4.35 -18.45
C LEU A 79 -7.86 4.33 -17.31
N GLU A 80 -9.15 4.28 -17.62
CA GLU A 80 -10.22 4.06 -16.62
C GLU A 80 -10.09 2.69 -15.95
N GLY A 81 -9.82 1.64 -16.73
CA GLY A 81 -9.52 0.30 -16.22
C GLY A 81 -8.32 0.30 -15.28
N GLN A 82 -7.19 0.90 -15.69
CA GLN A 82 -6.00 1.04 -14.86
C GLN A 82 -6.28 1.82 -13.56
N THR A 83 -7.10 2.88 -13.63
CA THR A 83 -7.48 3.66 -12.44
C THR A 83 -8.25 2.81 -11.44
N ASN A 84 -9.19 1.99 -11.92
CA ASN A 84 -9.99 1.10 -11.09
C ASN A 84 -9.15 -0.02 -10.44
N GLU A 85 -8.20 -0.60 -11.20
CA GLU A 85 -7.25 -1.58 -10.68
C GLU A 85 -6.40 -0.98 -9.55
N LEU A 86 -5.82 0.21 -9.78
CA LEU A 86 -5.04 0.94 -8.79
C LEU A 86 -5.85 1.28 -7.54
N ASP A 87 -7.11 1.70 -7.70
CA ASP A 87 -8.03 1.94 -6.58
C ASP A 87 -8.26 0.67 -5.75
N SER A 88 -8.41 -0.47 -6.43
CA SER A 88 -8.59 -1.76 -5.76
C SER A 88 -7.34 -2.19 -4.99
N ASP A 89 -6.15 -1.98 -5.56
CA ASP A 89 -4.86 -2.31 -4.93
C ASP A 89 -4.59 -1.43 -3.72
N ILE A 90 -4.83 -0.12 -3.84
CA ILE A 90 -4.70 0.83 -2.74
C ILE A 90 -5.64 0.44 -1.60
N LYS A 91 -6.89 0.05 -1.88
CA LYS A 91 -7.83 -0.42 -0.86
C LYS A 91 -7.32 -1.67 -0.13
N ARG A 92 -6.83 -2.68 -0.87
CA ARG A 92 -6.26 -3.91 -0.28
C ARG A 92 -5.04 -3.62 0.59
N LEU A 93 -4.13 -2.76 0.12
CA LEU A 93 -2.94 -2.37 0.86
C LEU A 93 -3.29 -1.59 2.13
N ASN A 94 -4.28 -0.71 2.09
CA ASN A 94 -4.76 0.02 3.27
C ASN A 94 -5.40 -0.92 4.31
N GLN A 95 -6.19 -1.91 3.88
CA GLN A 95 -6.74 -2.92 4.79
C GLN A 95 -5.62 -3.73 5.46
N ARG A 96 -4.60 -4.13 4.69
CA ARG A 96 -3.42 -4.80 5.22
C ARG A 96 -2.65 -3.92 6.19
N LEU A 97 -2.45 -2.64 5.87
CA LEU A 97 -1.77 -1.68 6.73
C LEU A 97 -2.50 -1.53 8.06
N LEU A 98 -3.83 -1.34 8.02
CA LEU A 98 -4.66 -1.22 9.22
C LEU A 98 -4.54 -2.46 10.11
N TYR A 99 -4.58 -3.65 9.51
CA TYR A 99 -4.39 -4.91 10.24
C TYR A 99 -3.02 -4.97 10.93
N LEU A 100 -1.95 -4.62 10.22
CA LEU A 100 -0.58 -4.61 10.76
C LEU A 100 -0.44 -3.59 11.89
N GLU A 101 -0.99 -2.39 11.74
CA GLU A 101 -0.95 -1.34 12.76
C GLU A 101 -1.75 -1.71 14.01
N THR A 102 -2.95 -2.27 13.83
CA THR A 102 -3.80 -2.74 14.93
C THR A 102 -3.13 -3.89 15.70
N THR A 103 -2.58 -4.86 14.97
CA THR A 103 -1.88 -6.01 15.57
C THR A 103 -0.64 -5.53 16.33
N HIS A 104 0.17 -4.65 15.73
CA HIS A 104 1.35 -4.11 16.39
C HIS A 104 0.99 -3.33 17.67
N LYS A 105 -0.08 -2.53 17.63
CA LYS A 105 -0.57 -1.78 18.79
C LYS A 105 -1.05 -2.72 19.90
N ASN A 106 -1.92 -3.68 19.57
CA ASN A 106 -2.45 -4.63 20.54
C ASN A 106 -1.35 -5.48 21.21
N SER A 107 -0.35 -5.92 20.42
CA SER A 107 0.81 -6.62 20.96
C SER A 107 1.55 -5.74 21.97
N ARG A 108 1.86 -4.48 21.62
CA ARG A 108 2.54 -3.52 22.52
C ARG A 108 1.77 -3.28 23.81
N ASP A 109 0.46 -3.04 23.72
CA ASP A 109 -0.38 -2.79 24.88
C ASP A 109 -0.39 -4.00 25.85
N HIS A 110 -0.43 -5.22 25.30
CA HIS A 110 -0.38 -6.46 26.09
C HIS A 110 0.96 -6.63 26.82
N ILE A 111 2.06 -6.27 26.17
CA ILE A 111 3.41 -6.33 26.74
C ILE A 111 3.55 -5.32 27.88
N GLU A 112 3.12 -4.08 27.67
CA GLU A 112 3.15 -3.06 28.71
C GLU A 112 2.31 -3.48 29.93
N GLN A 113 1.15 -4.10 29.73
CA GLN A 113 0.35 -4.64 30.83
C GLN A 113 1.09 -5.74 31.59
N MET A 114 1.71 -6.70 30.91
CA MET A 114 2.49 -7.75 31.58
C MET A 114 3.65 -7.17 32.40
N LEU A 115 4.37 -6.19 31.85
CA LEU A 115 5.48 -5.52 32.55
C LEU A 115 5.03 -4.66 33.75
N ARG A 116 3.82 -4.06 33.71
CA ARG A 116 3.27 -3.28 34.82
C ARG A 116 2.67 -4.13 35.94
N THR A 117 2.33 -5.39 35.66
CA THR A 117 1.67 -6.29 36.61
C THR A 117 2.68 -7.23 37.32
N CYS A 118 3.96 -7.16 36.95
CA CYS A 118 5.08 -7.80 37.65
C CYS A 118 5.77 -6.81 38.59
#